data_AF-A0A2P7TYC9-F1
#
_entry.id   AF-A0A2P7TYC9-F1
#
_cell.length_a   1.000
_cell.length_b   1.000
_cell.length_c   1.000
_cell.angle_alpha   90.00
_cell.angle_beta   90.00
_cell.angle_gamma   90.00
#
_symmetry.space_group_name_H-M   'P 1'
#
loop_
_entity.id
_entity.type
_entity.pdbx_description
1 polymer ?
#
loop_
_entity_poly.entity_id
_entity_poly.type
_entity_poly.pdbx_seq_one_letter_code
_entity_poly.pdbx_strand_id
1 'polypeptide(L)' 'MIDIKYCLGVDAVGIPDKNGNIFNLIRDKYDNNIRGHEREREFSNCMIEEKGYEYKGNT' A
#
# COMPACT_ATOMS: atom_id res chain seq x y z
N MET A 1 -5.15 -11.57 5.77
CA MET A 1 -4.08 -11.54 4.76
C MET A 1 -4.47 -10.45 3.79
N ILE A 2 -3.62 -9.43 3.66
CA ILE A 2 -3.89 -8.23 2.87
C ILE A 2 -3.43 -8.54 1.45
N ASP A 3 -4.37 -8.77 0.53
CA ASP A 3 -3.98 -9.01 -0.85
C ASP A 3 -3.59 -7.69 -1.52
N ILE A 4 -2.32 -7.31 -1.38
CA ILE A 4 -1.80 -6.09 -2.00
C ILE A 4 -1.98 -6.11 -3.52
N LYS A 5 -2.03 -7.29 -4.15
CA LYS A 5 -2.30 -7.40 -5.59
C LYS A 5 -3.76 -7.08 -5.92
N TYR A 6 -4.68 -7.26 -4.98
CA TYR A 6 -6.06 -6.84 -5.16
C TYR A 6 -6.15 -5.31 -5.25
N CYS A 7 -5.47 -4.59 -4.36
CA CYS A 7 -5.54 -3.12 -4.30
C CYS A 7 -4.59 -2.39 -5.26
N LEU A 8 -3.39 -2.92 -5.51
CA LEU A 8 -2.36 -2.29 -6.34
C LEU A 8 -2.09 -3.03 -7.66
N GLY A 9 -2.83 -4.12 -7.93
CA GLY A 9 -2.72 -4.87 -9.16
C GLY A 9 -1.43 -5.68 -9.29
N VAL A 10 -1.12 -6.08 -10.52
CA VAL A 10 0.06 -6.88 -10.89
C VAL A 10 1.37 -6.14 -10.56
N ASP A 11 1.32 -4.80 -10.53
CA ASP A 11 2.44 -3.94 -10.13
C ASP A 11 2.81 -4.09 -8.65
N ALA A 12 2.03 -4.79 -7.82
CA ALA A 12 2.39 -5.09 -6.43
C ALA A 12 3.33 -6.29 -6.28
N VAL A 13 3.65 -7.01 -7.36
CA VAL A 13 4.52 -8.20 -7.33
C VAL A 13 5.89 -7.86 -6.71
N GLY A 14 6.26 -8.55 -5.63
CA GLY A 14 7.51 -8.31 -4.89
C GLY A 14 7.35 -7.46 -3.63
N ILE A 15 6.18 -6.88 -3.36
CA ILE A 15 5.86 -6.32 -2.05
C ILE A 15 5.36 -7.46 -1.15
N PRO A 16 6.08 -7.85 -0.09
CA PRO A 16 5.60 -8.86 0.82
C PRO A 16 4.40 -8.35 1.63
N ASP A 17 3.32 -9.15 1.68
CA ASP A 17 2.17 -8.95 2.58
C ASP A 17 2.57 -9.31 4.02
N LYS A 18 3.42 -8.48 4.63
CA LYS A 18 3.83 -8.63 6.03
C LYS A 18 3.27 -7.48 6.84
N ASN A 19 2.47 -7.82 7.85
CA ASN A 19 1.83 -6.90 8.78
C ASN A 19 2.80 -5.80 9.26
N GLY A 20 2.37 -4.54 9.13
CA GLY A 20 3.01 -3.37 9.73
C GLY A 20 3.85 -2.50 8.80
N ASN A 21 4.46 -3.07 7.74
CA ASN A 21 5.42 -2.33 6.90
C ASN A 21 5.00 -2.17 5.43
N ILE A 22 3.76 -2.52 5.09
CA ILE A 22 3.31 -2.54 3.70
C ILE A 22 3.37 -1.17 3.00
N PHE A 23 3.10 -0.09 3.74
CA PHE A 23 3.17 1.28 3.23
C PHE A 23 4.59 1.71 2.88
N ASN A 24 5.57 1.38 3.74
CA ASN A 24 6.99 1.63 3.45
C ASN A 24 7.44 0.85 2.22
N LEU A 25 7.00 -0.40 2.07
CA LEU A 25 7.33 -1.23 0.90
C LEU A 25 6.70 -0.70 -0.40
N ILE A 26 5.51 -0.09 -0.32
CA ILE A 26 4.89 0.61 -1.46
C ILE A 26 5.73 1.84 -1.83
N ARG A 27 6.10 2.67 -0.84
CA ARG A 27 6.96 3.83 -1.06
C ARG A 27 8.32 3.45 -1.67
N ASP A 28 8.97 2.42 -1.14
CA ASP A 28 10.26 1.94 -1.64
C ASP A 28 10.15 1.43 -3.08
N LYS A 29 9.04 0.77 -3.43
CA LYS A 29 8.84 0.21 -4.78
C LYS A 29 8.63 1.28 -5.84
N TYR A 30 7.85 2.30 -5.55
CA TYR A 30 7.45 3.32 -6.53
C TYR A 30 8.37 4.55 -6.54
N ASP A 31 9.53 4.42 -5.89
CA ASP A 31 10.38 5.52 -5.45
C ASP A 31 9.62 6.45 -4.48
N ASN A 32 10.36 7.07 -3.56
CA ASN A 32 9.79 8.01 -2.58
C ASN A 32 9.43 9.38 -3.23
N ASN A 33 8.90 9.34 -4.44
CA ASN A 33 8.48 10.46 -5.26
C ASN A 33 6.94 10.59 -5.22
N ILE A 34 6.40 11.54 -5.98
CA ILE A 34 4.95 11.82 -6.06
C ILE A 34 4.14 10.56 -6.40
N ARG A 35 4.66 9.72 -7.30
CA ARG A 35 4.01 8.48 -7.75
C ARG A 35 3.95 7.43 -6.63
N GLY A 36 4.96 7.36 -5.77
CA GLY A 36 4.93 6.50 -4.58
C GLY A 36 3.85 6.90 -3.58
N HIS A 37 3.69 8.21 -3.35
CA HIS A 37 2.62 8.71 -2.49
C HIS A 37 1.23 8.51 -3.08
N GLU A 38 1.06 8.65 -4.40
CA GLU A 38 -0.22 8.34 -5.07
C GLU A 38 -0.59 6.87 -4.90
N ARG A 39 0.37 5.95 -5.09
CA ARG A 39 0.14 4.51 -4.89
C ARG A 39 -0.15 4.16 -3.44
N GLU A 40 0.53 4.79 -2.49
CA GLU A 40 0.26 4.63 -1.06
C GLU A 40 -1.19 5.03 -0.72
N ARG A 41 -1.68 6.12 -1.33
CA ARG A 41 -3.04 6.61 -1.16
C ARG A 41 -4.08 5.70 -1.82
N GLU A 42 -3.82 5.21 -3.03
CA GLU A 42 -4.68 4.22 -3.69
C GLU A 42 -4.82 2.94 -2.85
N PHE A 43 -3.69 2.44 -2.34
CA PHE A 43 -3.69 1.27 -1.45
C PHE A 43 -4.44 1.54 -0.15
N SER A 44 -4.22 2.70 0.48
CA SER A 44 -4.94 3.11 1.69
C SER A 44 -6.45 3.15 1.47
N ASN A 45 -6.90 3.76 0.37
CA ASN A 45 -8.33 3.86 0.05
C ASN A 45 -8.95 2.49 -0.17
N CYS A 46 -8.31 1.62 -0.97
CA CYS A 46 -8.80 0.25 -1.17
C CYS A 46 -8.87 -0.55 0.14
N MET A 47 -7.89 -0.37 1.02
CA MET A 47 -7.88 -1.02 2.35
C MET A 47 -8.99 -0.50 3.28
N ILE A 48 -9.31 0.79 3.21
CA ILE A 48 -10.44 1.37 3.94
C ILE A 48 -11.76 0.80 3.41
N GLU A 49 -11.96 0.76 2.10
CA GLU A 49 -13.20 0.27 1.49
C GLU A 49 -13.44 -1.22 1.76
N GLU A 50 -12.41 -2.05 1.63
CA GLU A 50 -12.53 -3.51 1.72
C GLU A 50 -12.43 -4.07 3.15
N LYS A 51 -11.70 -3.38 4.03
CA LYS A 51 -11.36 -3.89 5.38
C LYS A 51 -11.76 -2.95 6.50
N GLY A 52 -12.21 -1.72 6.21
CA GLY A 52 -12.38 -0.66 7.21
C GLY A 52 -11.07 -0.27 7.89
N TYR A 53 -9.92 -0.55 7.25
CA TYR A 53 -8.61 -0.34 7.84
C TYR A 53 -8.01 0.98 7.36
N GLU A 54 -8.07 2.00 8.22
CA GLU A 54 -7.43 3.30 7.97
C GLU A 54 -5.99 3.27 8.47
N TYR A 55 -5.04 3.39 7.56
CA TYR A 55 -3.65 3.60 7.94
C TYR A 55 -3.46 5.04 8.38
N LYS A 56 -3.40 5.23 9.71
CA LYS A 56 -2.88 6.45 10.30
C LYS A 56 -1.37 6.37 10.24
N GLY A 57 -0.80 6.80 9.10
CA GLY A 57 0.64 6.89 8.94
C GLY A 57 1.26 7.60 10.13
N ASN A 58 2.38 7.07 10.65
CA ASN A 58 3.15 7.80 11.65
C ASN A 58 3.72 9.04 10.97
N THR A 59 3.17 10.19 11.34
CA THR A 59 3.59 11.56 11.01
C THR A 59 5.10 11.74 10.96
#